data_AF-A0A8R2H574-F1
#
_entry.id   AF-A0A8R2H574-F1
#
_cell.length_a   1.000
_cell.length_b   1.000
_cell.length_c   1.000
_cell.angle_alpha   90.00
_cell.angle_beta   90.00
_cell.angle_gamma   90.00
#
_symmetry.space_group_name_H-M   'P 1'
#
loop_
_entity.id
_entity.type
_entity.pdbx_description
1 polymer ?
#
loop_
_entity_poly.entity_id
_entity_poly.type
_entity_poly.pdbx_seq_one_letter_code
_entity_poly.pdbx_strand_id
1 'polypeptide(L)'
;MTCVKATDTIVLHSNSLNIDTKSVVVANGGENVIPVTSVSFDLDKEFMHVKSTVNFKPCDEYVLTISFTGNLTDDLVGYYRSSYVDKECNQTRLQKIGNMWRWCWISCFCGYLHWP
;
A
#
# COMPACT_ATOMS: atom_id res chain seq x y z
N MET A 1 -1.16 12.34 -2.86
CA MET A 1 -2.15 12.39 -1.76
C MET A 1 -2.24 13.81 -1.26
N THR A 2 -3.44 14.35 -1.09
CA THR A 2 -3.64 15.70 -0.56
C THR A 2 -3.93 15.60 0.93
N CYS A 3 -3.22 16.38 1.73
CA CYS A 3 -3.45 16.42 3.17
C CYS A 3 -4.64 17.36 3.46
N VAL A 4 -5.66 16.88 4.17
CA VAL A 4 -6.85 17.69 4.51
C VAL A 4 -6.70 18.34 5.89
N LYS A 5 -5.97 17.68 6.79
CA LYS A 5 -5.78 18.13 8.18
C LYS A 5 -4.36 17.81 8.64
N ALA A 6 -3.79 18.71 9.45
CA ALA A 6 -2.45 18.53 9.98
C ALA A 6 -2.33 17.22 10.75
N THR A 7 -1.37 16.38 10.34
CA THR A 7 -1.10 15.06 10.92
C THR A 7 0.37 14.70 10.68
N ASP A 8 0.97 13.90 11.54
CA ASP A 8 2.29 13.31 11.36
C ASP A 8 2.24 11.88 10.81
N THR A 9 1.03 11.31 10.71
CA THR A 9 0.84 9.88 10.45
C THR A 9 -0.05 9.70 9.22
N ILE A 10 0.42 8.87 8.29
CA ILE A 10 -0.33 8.37 7.14
C ILE A 10 -0.82 6.96 7.49
N VAL A 11 -2.12 6.72 7.34
CA VAL A 11 -2.74 5.40 7.53
C VAL A 11 -3.30 4.94 6.20
N LEU A 12 -2.94 3.72 5.80
CA LEU A 12 -3.46 3.07 4.59
C LEU A 12 -3.73 1.59 4.86
N HIS A 13 -4.60 0.98 4.06
CA HIS A 13 -4.80 -0.46 4.12
C HIS A 13 -3.60 -1.19 3.51
N SER A 14 -3.15 -2.24 4.19
CA SER A 14 -2.09 -3.14 3.75
C SER A 14 -2.42 -4.55 4.25
N ASN A 15 -2.74 -5.46 3.31
CA ASN A 15 -3.04 -6.84 3.61
C ASN A 15 -2.08 -7.76 2.85
N SER A 16 -1.44 -8.68 3.56
CA SER A 16 -0.62 -9.76 2.97
C SER A 16 0.49 -9.28 2.04
N LEU A 17 1.03 -8.08 2.31
CA LEU A 17 2.18 -7.50 1.60
C LEU A 17 3.41 -7.54 2.51
N ASN A 18 4.54 -8.03 1.97
CA ASN A 18 5.85 -7.88 2.59
C ASN A 18 6.47 -6.56 2.15
N ILE A 19 6.49 -5.57 3.04
CA ILE A 19 6.97 -4.23 2.76
C ILE A 19 8.35 -4.04 3.40
N ASP A 20 9.33 -3.62 2.61
CA ASP A 20 10.60 -3.15 3.18
C ASP A 20 10.39 -1.76 3.76
N THR A 21 10.34 -1.66 5.09
CA THR A 21 10.12 -0.40 5.80
C THR A 21 11.20 0.64 5.51
N LYS A 22 12.40 0.24 5.08
CA LYS A 22 13.48 1.16 4.70
C LYS A 22 13.26 1.79 3.31
N SER A 23 12.43 1.16 2.48
CA SER A 23 12.09 1.63 1.15
C SER A 23 10.95 2.66 1.14
N VAL A 24 10.34 2.91 2.30
CA VAL A 24 9.20 3.82 2.43
C VAL A 24 9.70 5.27 2.39
N VAL A 25 9.29 6.00 1.37
CA VAL A 25 9.68 7.40 1.15
C VAL A 25 8.44 8.25 1.04
N VAL A 26 8.44 9.39 1.73
CA VAL A 26 7.42 10.43 1.57
C VAL A 26 8.09 11.67 0.98
N ALA A 27 7.47 12.30 -0.01
CA ALA A 27 7.96 13.54 -0.61
C ALA A 27 6.83 14.56 -0.76
N ASN A 28 7.12 15.85 -0.58
CA ASN A 28 6.23 16.96 -0.88
C ASN A 28 6.63 17.59 -2.23
N GLY A 29 5.68 17.72 -3.16
CA GLY A 29 5.93 18.30 -4.49
C GLY A 29 6.96 17.54 -5.32
N GLY A 30 7.19 16.25 -5.05
CA GLY A 30 8.10 15.36 -5.80
C GLY A 30 9.58 15.47 -5.46
N GLU A 31 10.05 16.60 -4.89
CA GLU A 31 11.49 16.85 -4.66
C GLU A 31 11.86 16.92 -3.17
N ASN A 32 10.94 17.35 -2.30
CA ASN A 32 11.24 17.53 -0.87
C ASN A 32 10.98 16.24 -0.11
N VAL A 33 12.02 15.42 0.10
CA VAL A 33 11.93 14.18 0.87
C VAL A 33 11.68 14.50 2.35
N ILE A 34 10.60 13.93 2.86
CA ILE A 34 10.19 14.03 4.24
C ILE A 34 10.68 12.80 5.00
N PRO A 35 11.45 12.97 6.09
CA PRO A 35 11.94 11.86 6.87
C PRO A 35 10.78 11.09 7.54
N VAL A 36 10.82 9.78 7.37
CA VAL A 36 9.93 8.82 8.03
C VAL A 36 10.58 8.36 9.33
N THR A 37 9.90 8.54 10.45
CA THR A 37 10.36 8.13 11.77
C THR A 37 10.15 6.64 11.98
N SER A 38 8.98 6.12 11.60
CA SER A 38 8.65 4.71 11.78
C SER A 38 7.57 4.24 10.81
N VAL A 39 7.57 2.93 10.58
CA VAL A 39 6.53 2.21 9.84
C VAL A 39 6.07 1.06 10.71
N SER A 40 4.76 0.93 10.90
CA SER A 40 4.16 -0.13 11.73
C SER A 40 2.89 -0.69 11.09
N PHE A 41 2.46 -1.86 11.54
CA PHE A 41 1.35 -2.60 10.96
C PHE A 41 0.37 -3.03 12.06
N ASP A 42 -0.92 -2.82 11.83
CA ASP A 42 -2.04 -3.41 12.57
C ASP A 42 -2.61 -4.52 11.70
N LEU A 43 -2.17 -5.76 11.93
CA LEU A 43 -2.52 -6.92 11.09
C LEU A 43 -3.99 -7.30 11.25
N ASP A 44 -4.59 -7.07 12.42
CA ASP A 44 -5.98 -7.41 12.70
C ASP A 44 -6.95 -6.52 11.91
N LYS A 45 -6.58 -5.25 11.70
CA LYS A 45 -7.36 -4.28 10.92
C LYS A 45 -6.83 -4.06 9.51
N GLU A 46 -5.78 -4.78 9.13
CA GLU A 46 -5.11 -4.67 7.84
C GLU A 46 -4.64 -3.23 7.53
N PHE A 47 -4.07 -2.55 8.53
CA PHE A 47 -3.55 -1.18 8.39
C PHE A 47 -2.02 -1.13 8.44
N MET A 48 -1.46 -0.20 7.67
CA MET A 48 -0.09 0.26 7.75
C MET A 48 -0.08 1.72 8.19
N HIS A 49 0.74 2.04 9.18
CA HIS A 49 0.97 3.38 9.67
C HIS A 49 2.39 3.83 9.30
N VAL A 50 2.49 4.96 8.61
CA VAL A 50 3.75 5.61 8.27
C VAL A 50 3.82 6.92 9.03
N LYS A 51 4.75 7.02 9.98
CA LYS A 51 4.92 8.20 10.83
C LYS A 51 6.08 9.04 10.32
N SER A 52 5.86 10.34 10.16
CA SER A 52 6.88 11.30 9.78
C SER A 52 7.43 12.07 11.00
N THR A 53 8.65 12.59 10.85
CA THR A 53 9.24 13.51 11.83
C THR A 53 8.58 14.89 11.80
N VAL A 54 7.88 15.25 10.71
CA VAL A 54 7.22 16.55 10.54
C VAL A 54 5.73 16.36 10.28
N ASN A 55 4.93 17.34 10.68
CA ASN A 55 3.50 17.36 10.37
C ASN A 55 3.28 17.70 8.88
N PHE A 56 2.48 16.88 8.21
CA PHE A 56 1.91 17.18 6.91
C PHE A 56 0.97 18.38 7.03
N LYS A 57 1.15 19.37 6.17
CA LYS A 57 0.33 20.59 6.15
C LYS A 57 -0.96 20.37 5.36
N PRO A 58 -2.11 20.91 5.83
CA PRO A 58 -3.34 20.92 5.04
C PRO A 58 -3.13 21.57 3.67
N CYS A 59 -3.88 21.11 2.67
CA CYS A 59 -3.86 21.54 1.28
C CYS A 59 -2.58 21.21 0.48
N ASP A 60 -1.53 20.71 1.12
CA ASP A 60 -0.32 20.27 0.43
C ASP A 60 -0.47 18.88 -0.19
N GLU A 61 0.27 18.63 -1.27
CA GLU A 61 0.35 17.35 -1.95
C GLU A 61 1.63 16.59 -1.63
N TYR A 62 1.44 15.30 -1.29
CA TYR A 62 2.50 14.38 -0.92
C TYR A 62 2.49 13.14 -1.80
N VAL A 63 3.67 12.58 -2.04
CA VAL A 63 3.87 11.31 -2.73
C VAL A 63 4.44 10.33 -1.72
N LEU A 64 3.73 9.21 -1.52
CA LEU A 64 4.20 8.10 -0.71
C LEU A 64 4.61 6.97 -1.66
N THR A 65 5.88 6.61 -1.60
CA THR A 65 6.46 5.52 -2.39
C THR A 65 6.76 4.36 -1.44
N ILE A 66 6.24 3.18 -1.75
CA ILE A 66 6.41 1.96 -0.96
C ILE A 66 6.84 0.84 -1.91
N SER A 67 7.96 0.19 -1.63
CA SER A 67 8.32 -1.06 -2.30
C SER A 67 7.76 -2.25 -1.52
N PHE A 68 7.06 -3.14 -2.21
CA PHE A 68 6.43 -4.29 -1.59
C PHE A 68 6.57 -5.55 -2.45
N THR A 69 6.49 -6.70 -1.77
CA THR A 69 6.43 -8.01 -2.39
C THR A 69 5.19 -8.73 -1.86
N GLY A 70 4.31 -9.19 -2.74
CA GLY A 70 3.14 -9.99 -2.37
C GLY A 70 3.29 -11.44 -2.82
N ASN A 71 2.78 -12.39 -2.05
CA ASN A 71 2.68 -13.76 -2.52
C ASN A 71 1.42 -13.91 -3.39
N LEU A 72 1.56 -14.54 -4.55
CA LEU A 72 0.42 -14.81 -5.43
C LEU A 72 -0.33 -16.03 -4.88
N THR A 73 -1.50 -15.79 -4.30
CA THR A 73 -2.36 -16.88 -3.82
C THR A 73 -3.29 -17.38 -4.93
N ASP A 74 -3.71 -18.63 -4.82
CA ASP A 74 -4.70 -19.25 -5.72
C ASP A 74 -6.15 -18.99 -5.23
N ASP A 75 -6.31 -18.23 -4.15
CA ASP A 75 -7.58 -18.04 -3.44
C ASP A 75 -8.59 -17.15 -4.18
N LEU A 76 -8.32 -16.79 -5.45
CA LEU A 76 -9.16 -15.93 -6.31
C LEU A 76 -9.46 -14.53 -5.74
N VAL A 77 -8.83 -14.15 -4.62
CA VAL A 77 -8.98 -12.83 -4.00
C VAL A 77 -7.94 -11.88 -4.58
N GLY A 78 -8.38 -10.94 -5.40
CA GLY A 78 -7.61 -9.83 -6.01
C GLY A 78 -6.50 -10.17 -7.05
N TYR A 79 -5.19 -10.23 -6.77
CA TYR A 79 -4.12 -10.53 -7.73
C TYR A 79 -3.66 -11.98 -7.58
N TYR A 80 -4.27 -12.85 -8.37
CA TYR A 80 -4.15 -14.30 -8.23
C TYR A 80 -3.64 -14.93 -9.54
N ARG A 81 -3.27 -16.21 -9.46
CA ARG A 81 -2.91 -17.01 -10.63
C ARG A 81 -4.07 -17.90 -11.00
N SER A 82 -4.34 -18.01 -12.30
CA SER A 82 -5.19 -19.06 -12.85
C SER A 82 -4.33 -19.92 -13.77
N SER A 83 -4.55 -21.22 -13.77
CA SER A 83 -3.93 -22.12 -14.75
C SER A 83 -4.97 -22.53 -15.79
N TYR A 84 -4.54 -22.66 -17.04
CA TYR A 84 -5.35 -23.29 -18.09
C TYR A 84 -4.52 -24.30 -18.86
N VAL A 85 -5.18 -25.35 -19.35
CA VAL A 85 -4.55 -26.33 -20.23
C VAL A 85 -4.71 -25.84 -21.66
N ASP A 86 -3.59 -25.59 -22.31
CA ASP A 86 -3.57 -25.25 -23.72
C ASP A 86 -3.95 -26.48 -24.54
N LYS A 87 -5.04 -26.41 -25.30
CA LYS A 87 -5.59 -27.55 -26.04
C LYS A 87 -4.77 -27.92 -27.28
N GLU A 88 -3.90 -27.02 -27.77
CA GLU A 88 -3.05 -27.31 -28.93
C GLU A 88 -1.77 -28.07 -28.54
N CYS A 89 -1.22 -27.79 -27.36
CA CYS A 89 0.02 -28.40 -26.89
C CYS A 89 -0.14 -29.33 -25.67
N ASN A 90 -1.35 -29.46 -25.10
CA ASN A 90 -1.66 -30.19 -23.87
C ASN A 90 -0.73 -29.83 -22.69
N GLN A 91 -0.30 -28.56 -22.63
CA GLN A 91 0.58 -28.03 -21.59
C GLN A 91 -0.18 -27.07 -20.69
N THR A 92 0.06 -27.15 -19.38
CA THR A 92 -0.48 -26.19 -18.41
C THR A 92 0.26 -24.85 -18.52
N ARG A 93 -0.49 -23.78 -18.75
CA ARG A 93 0.01 -22.39 -18.77
C ARG A 93 -0.54 -21.64 -17.57
N LEU A 94 0.27 -20.73 -17.03
CA LEU A 94 -0.12 -19.86 -15.91
C LEU A 94 -0.47 -18.47 -16.45
N GLN A 95 -1.66 -18.00 -16.10
CA GLN A 95 -2.12 -16.64 -16.35
C GLN A 95 -2.22 -15.89 -15.02
N LYS A 96 -1.64 -14.69 -14.97
CA LYS A 96 -1.81 -13.78 -13.82
C LYS A 96 -3.04 -12.93 -14.09
N ILE A 97 -4.02 -12.98 -13.19
CA ILE A 97 -5.30 -12.29 -13.34
C ILE A 97 -5.53 -11.46 -12.08
N GLY A 98 -5.83 -10.17 -12.26
CA GLY A 98 -6.18 -9.30 -11.15
C GLY A 98 -5.91 -7.84 -11.43
N ASN A 99 -6.65 -7.00 -10.70
CA ASN A 99 -6.46 -5.56 -10.69
C ASN A 99 -5.56 -5.23 -9.49
N MET A 100 -4.33 -4.75 -9.72
CA MET A 100 -3.37 -4.42 -8.65
C MET A 100 -3.95 -3.41 -7.63
N TRP A 101 -4.88 -2.56 -8.08
CA TRP A 101 -5.64 -1.60 -7.28
C TRP A 101 -6.55 -2.20 -6.21
N ARG A 102 -6.83 -3.51 -6.26
CA ARG A 102 -7.71 -4.19 -5.29
C ARG A 102 -6.94 -4.82 -4.11
N TRP A 103 -5.61 -4.90 -4.21
CA TRP A 103 -4.68 -5.27 -3.11
C TRP A 103 -4.01 -4.06 -2.47
N CYS A 104 -3.98 -2.94 -3.19
CA CYS A 104 -3.64 -1.63 -2.68
C CYS A 104 -4.90 -0.76 -2.71
N TRP A 105 -5.84 -0.98 -1.79
CA TRP A 105 -6.70 0.14 -1.38
C TRP A 105 -5.83 1.11 -0.58
N ILE A 106 -4.96 1.85 -1.27
CA ILE A 106 -4.33 3.05 -0.73
C ILE A 106 -5.42 4.12 -0.68
N SER A 107 -6.44 3.87 0.16
CA SER A 107 -7.26 4.94 0.67
C SER A 107 -6.39 5.62 1.71
N CYS A 108 -5.60 6.60 1.27
CA CYS A 108 -4.95 7.53 2.18
C CYS A 108 -6.05 8.30 2.90
N PHE A 109 -6.47 7.81 4.05
CA PHE A 109 -7.24 8.62 4.98
C PHE A 109 -6.24 9.48 5.72
N CYS A 110 -6.18 10.75 5.32
CA CYS A 110 -5.56 11.81 6.10
C CYS A 110 -6.41 12.04 7.36
N GLY A 111 -6.25 11.14 8.33
CA GLY A 111 -6.74 11.21 9.71
C GLY A 111 -8.26 11.24 9.91
N TYR A 112 -8.83 10.12 10.35
CA TYR A 112 -9.77 10.06 11.48
C TYR A 112 -9.80 8.62 12.02
N LEU A 113 -9.05 8.35 13.10
CA LEU A 113 -9.43 7.32 14.07
C LEU A 113 -9.55 8.00 15.43
N HIS A 114 -10.78 8.37 15.76
CA HIS A 114 -11.18 8.65 17.13
C HIS A 114 -12.03 7.47 17.55
N TRP A 115 -11.60 6.69 18.54
CA TRP A 115 -12.45 5.76 19.26
C TRP A 115 -12.06 5.78 20.75
N PRO A 116 -13.05 5.56 21.65
CA PRO A 116 -13.02 5.94 23.06
C PRO A 116 -12.09 5.08 23.93
#